data_AF-A0AAU6JLS2-F1
#
_entry.id   AF-A0AAU6JLS2-F1
#
_cell.length_a   1.000
_cell.length_b   1.000
_cell.length_c   1.000
_cell.angle_alpha   90.00
_cell.angle_beta   90.00
_cell.angle_gamma   90.00
#
_symmetry.space_group_name_H-M   'P 1'
#
loop_
_entity.id
_entity.type
_entity.pdbx_description
1 polymer ?
#
loop_
_entity_poly.entity_id
_entity_poly.type
_entity_poly.pdbx_seq_one_letter_code
_entity_poly.pdbx_strand_id
1 'polypeptide(L)'
;MPAPCRVASSRAKTFVEEKAGAGRDLAADRLVEALRALCQDLEVPTPKAHGIDEDEWFRLAPHMAEQALASGSPANNPVVPTVDEIQDLYAQTYA
;
A
#
# COMPACT_ATOMS: atom_id res chain seq x y z
N MET A 1 -35.18 9.10 2.27
CA MET A 1 -34.36 10.30 2.02
C MET A 1 -32.90 9.89 2.09
N PRO A 2 -32.11 9.94 1.00
CA PRO A 2 -30.67 9.76 1.09
C PRO A 2 -29.97 11.10 1.39
N ALA A 3 -29.04 11.06 2.33
CA ALA A 3 -28.19 12.17 2.75
C ALA A 3 -27.19 12.58 1.65
N PRO A 4 -26.74 13.85 1.60
CA PRO A 4 -25.89 14.34 0.54
C PRO A 4 -24.44 13.86 0.65
N CYS A 5 -23.94 13.32 -0.47
CA CYS A 5 -22.52 13.17 -0.79
C CYS A 5 -21.79 14.50 -0.59
N ARG A 6 -20.87 14.57 0.39
CA ARG A 6 -19.95 15.69 0.59
C ARG A 6 -18.52 15.21 0.36
N VAL A 7 -18.11 15.10 -0.90
CA VAL A 7 -16.67 15.18 -1.22
C VAL A 7 -16.29 16.65 -1.25
N ALA A 8 -15.85 17.15 -0.10
CA ALA A 8 -15.19 18.43 0.03
C ALA A 8 -13.86 18.23 0.76
N SER A 9 -12.80 17.93 0.01
CA SER A 9 -11.43 18.17 0.46
C SER A 9 -10.60 18.73 -0.69
N SER A 10 -10.75 20.04 -0.89
CA SER A 10 -9.86 20.87 -1.68
C SER A 10 -8.51 21.00 -0.97
N ARG A 11 -7.64 20.00 -1.11
CA ARG A 11 -6.20 20.12 -0.84
C ARG A 11 -5.43 19.30 -1.86
N ALA A 12 -5.27 19.87 -3.06
CA ALA A 12 -4.18 19.51 -3.95
C ALA A 12 -2.87 19.77 -3.19
N LYS A 13 -2.30 18.74 -2.55
CA LYS A 13 -0.96 18.81 -1.96
C LYS A 13 0.02 18.64 -3.11
N THR A 14 0.66 19.75 -3.46
CA THR A 14 1.79 19.89 -4.37
C THR A 14 2.71 18.66 -4.32
N PHE A 15 2.93 18.00 -5.46
CA PHE A 15 4.03 17.05 -5.61
C PHE A 15 5.32 17.82 -5.30
N VAL A 16 6.09 17.31 -4.35
CA VAL A 16 7.31 17.90 -3.83
C VAL A 16 8.29 18.17 -4.98
N GLU A 17 8.52 19.44 -5.32
CA GLU A 17 9.75 19.87 -5.96
C GLU A 17 10.83 20.05 -4.87
N GLU A 18 11.97 19.35 -4.96
CA GLU A 18 13.29 19.96 -4.69
C GLU A 18 14.52 19.06 -4.94
N LYS A 19 15.54 19.75 -5.48
CA LYS A 19 16.99 19.52 -5.68
C LYS A 19 17.64 18.13 -5.61
N ALA A 20 18.37 17.86 -6.70
CA ALA A 20 19.29 16.74 -6.89
C ALA A 20 20.48 16.73 -5.92
N GLY A 21 20.70 15.59 -5.26
CA GLY A 21 21.98 15.25 -4.63
C GLY A 21 21.88 14.58 -3.26
N ALA A 22 21.11 15.16 -2.34
CA ALA A 22 20.86 14.61 -0.99
C ALA A 22 19.46 13.99 -0.85
N GLY A 23 18.68 13.99 -1.93
CA GLY A 23 17.22 13.93 -1.89
C GLY A 23 16.55 12.62 -2.33
N ARG A 24 17.26 11.54 -2.69
CA ARG A 24 16.57 10.32 -3.19
C ARG A 24 15.88 9.53 -2.08
N ASP A 25 16.62 9.13 -1.05
CA ASP A 25 16.06 8.33 0.06
C ASP A 25 15.07 9.18 0.87
N LEU A 26 15.43 10.45 1.13
CA LEU A 26 14.52 11.40 1.76
C LEU A 26 13.25 11.65 0.92
N ALA A 27 13.34 11.77 -0.41
CA ALA A 27 12.14 11.90 -1.24
C ALA A 27 11.31 10.62 -1.26
N ALA A 28 11.93 9.43 -1.24
CA ALA A 28 11.22 8.17 -1.13
C ALA A 28 10.43 8.09 0.18
N ASP A 29 11.05 8.46 1.31
CA ASP A 29 10.38 8.51 2.62
C ASP A 29 9.21 9.50 2.61
N ARG A 30 9.42 10.71 2.07
CA ARG A 30 8.36 11.73 1.94
C ARG A 30 7.22 11.29 1.04
N LEU A 31 7.52 10.55 -0.02
CA LEU A 31 6.51 9.96 -0.91
C LEU A 31 5.68 8.91 -0.16
N VAL A 32 6.32 8.02 0.60
CA VAL A 32 5.63 7.01 1.41
C VAL A 32 4.74 7.67 2.47
N GLU A 33 5.22 8.71 3.14
CA GLU A 33 4.40 9.50 4.09
C GLU A 33 3.19 10.15 3.40
N ALA A 34 3.38 10.75 2.23
CA ALA A 34 2.30 11.37 1.46
C ALA A 34 1.27 10.34 0.99
N LEU A 35 1.69 9.15 0.56
CA LEU A 35 0.81 8.05 0.19
C LEU A 35 0.00 7.54 1.39
N ARG A 36 0.62 7.40 2.57
CA ARG A 36 -0.11 7.03 3.80
C ARG A 36 -1.17 8.07 4.15
N ALA A 37 -0.83 9.36 4.07
CA ALA A 37 -1.79 10.44 4.30
C ALA A 37 -2.92 10.43 3.26
N LEU A 38 -2.63 10.13 2.00
CA LEU A 38 -3.63 10.00 0.95
C LEU A 38 -4.57 8.81 1.20
N CYS A 39 -4.04 7.64 1.60
CA CYS A 39 -4.87 6.49 1.96
C CYS A 39 -5.81 6.81 3.13
N GLN A 40 -5.34 7.58 4.12
CA GLN A 40 -6.19 8.06 5.23
C GLN A 40 -7.26 9.04 4.75
N ASP A 41 -6.90 10.02 3.91
CA ASP A 41 -7.82 11.00 3.34
C ASP A 41 -8.91 10.33 2.47
N LEU A 42 -8.60 9.17 1.87
CA LEU A 42 -9.51 8.36 1.04
C LEU A 42 -10.20 7.23 1.82
N GLU A 43 -9.99 7.13 3.13
CA GLU A 43 -10.58 6.09 4.00
C GLU A 43 -10.28 4.65 3.52
N VAL A 44 -9.08 4.42 2.95
CA VAL A 44 -8.64 3.08 2.52
C VAL A 44 -8.29 2.25 3.76
N PRO A 45 -9.03 1.17 4.07
CA PRO A 45 -8.81 0.37 5.27
C PRO A 45 -7.65 -0.62 5.08
N THR A 46 -7.05 -1.03 6.18
CA THR A 46 -6.20 -2.25 6.21
C THR A 46 -7.09 -3.50 6.07
N PRO A 47 -6.55 -4.67 5.68
CA PRO A 47 -7.31 -5.93 5.65
C PRO A 47 -8.05 -6.21 6.96
N LYS A 48 -7.40 -5.97 8.11
CA LYS A 48 -8.04 -6.07 9.44
C LYS A 48 -9.19 -5.09 9.62
N ALA A 49 -9.00 -3.81 9.27
CA ALA A 49 -10.04 -2.80 9.37
C ALA A 49 -11.21 -3.03 8.38
N HIS A 50 -10.93 -3.71 7.26
CA HIS A 50 -11.93 -4.18 6.31
C HIS A 50 -12.73 -5.39 6.84
N GLY A 51 -12.33 -5.97 7.98
CA GLY A 51 -13.01 -7.11 8.60
C GLY A 51 -12.61 -8.47 8.04
N ILE A 52 -11.42 -8.57 7.43
CA ILE A 52 -10.87 -9.86 7.03
C ILE A 52 -10.35 -10.58 8.28
N ASP A 53 -10.74 -11.84 8.43
CA ASP A 53 -10.34 -12.69 9.56
C ASP A 53 -8.83 -12.96 9.54
N GLU A 54 -8.21 -12.92 10.73
CA GLU A 54 -6.77 -13.05 10.88
C GLU A 54 -6.27 -14.43 10.51
N ASP A 55 -6.94 -15.47 11.04
CA ASP A 55 -6.56 -16.85 10.81
C ASP A 55 -6.72 -17.20 9.34
N GLU A 56 -7.81 -16.76 8.71
CA GLU A 56 -8.04 -16.97 7.28
C GLU A 56 -7.01 -16.23 6.40
N TRP A 57 -6.67 -14.99 6.74
CA TRP A 57 -5.66 -14.21 6.02
C TRP A 57 -4.30 -14.93 6.02
N PHE A 58 -3.82 -15.31 7.20
CA PHE A 58 -2.53 -15.98 7.34
C PHE A 58 -2.54 -17.40 6.80
N ARG A 59 -3.68 -18.10 6.86
CA ARG A 59 -3.84 -19.43 6.24
C ARG A 59 -3.78 -19.36 4.72
N LEU A 60 -4.28 -18.28 4.10
CA LEU A 60 -4.28 -18.08 2.65
C LEU A 60 -3.04 -17.35 2.13
N ALA A 61 -2.29 -16.63 2.97
CA ALA A 61 -1.12 -15.85 2.59
C ALA A 61 -0.07 -16.62 1.76
N PRO A 62 0.29 -17.89 2.08
CA PRO A 62 1.21 -18.66 1.25
C PRO A 62 0.69 -18.85 -0.19
N HIS A 63 -0.59 -19.18 -0.32
CA HIS A 63 -1.22 -19.39 -1.63
C HIS A 63 -1.32 -18.09 -2.42
N MET A 64 -1.71 -16.99 -1.77
CA MET A 64 -1.75 -15.67 -2.42
C MET A 64 -0.37 -15.23 -2.90
N ALA A 65 0.69 -15.51 -2.13
CA ALA A 65 2.06 -15.16 -2.50
C ALA A 65 2.56 -15.96 -3.72
N GLU A 66 2.26 -17.26 -3.78
CA GLU A 66 2.54 -18.09 -4.97
C GLU A 66 1.81 -17.56 -6.20
N GLN A 67 0.53 -17.21 -6.05
CA GLN A 67 -0.28 -16.63 -7.14
C GLN A 67 0.25 -15.27 -7.58
N ALA A 68 0.67 -14.42 -6.65
CA ALA A 68 1.26 -13.12 -6.95
C ALA A 68 2.54 -13.28 -7.78
N LEU A 69 3.42 -14.23 -7.42
CA LEU A 69 4.61 -14.54 -8.18
C LEU A 69 4.29 -15.12 -9.56
N ALA A 70 3.35 -16.06 -9.62
CA ALA A 70 2.91 -16.71 -10.86
C ALA A 70 2.21 -15.76 -11.84
N SER A 71 1.67 -14.63 -11.36
CA SER A 71 1.06 -13.58 -12.22
C SER A 71 2.06 -12.96 -13.20
N GLY A 72 3.37 -13.10 -12.94
CA GLY A 72 4.43 -12.53 -13.77
C GLY A 72 4.65 -11.02 -13.58
N SER A 73 3.75 -10.31 -12.90
CA SER A 73 3.94 -8.89 -12.60
C SER A 73 5.17 -8.58 -11.74
N PRO A 74 5.59 -9.44 -10.78
CA PRO A 74 6.80 -9.17 -9.98
C PRO A 74 8.10 -9.19 -10.80
N ALA A 75 8.11 -9.80 -12.00
CA ALA A 75 9.26 -9.78 -12.89
C ALA A 75 9.57 -8.39 -13.46
N ASN A 76 8.61 -7.45 -13.35
CA ASN A 76 8.81 -6.04 -13.73
C ASN A 76 9.37 -5.19 -12.57
N ASN A 77 9.52 -5.75 -11.37
CA ASN A 77 10.07 -5.03 -10.23
C ASN A 77 11.62 -5.07 -10.30
N PRO A 78 12.34 -3.98 -9.96
CA PRO A 78 13.81 -3.98 -9.93
C PRO A 78 14.41 -5.05 -9.01
N VAL A 79 13.66 -5.45 -7.98
CA VAL A 79 13.99 -6.56 -7.10
C VAL A 79 12.87 -7.58 -7.20
N VAL A 80 13.12 -8.74 -7.80
CA VAL A 80 12.13 -9.81 -7.87
C VAL A 80 12.05 -10.47 -6.49
N PRO A 81 10.91 -10.40 -5.78
CA PRO A 81 10.79 -10.98 -4.45
C PRO A 81 10.61 -12.50 -4.52
N THR A 82 10.96 -13.16 -3.42
CA THR A 82 10.61 -14.55 -3.11
C THR A 82 9.20 -14.67 -2.56
N VAL A 83 8.65 -15.89 -2.52
CA VAL A 83 7.31 -16.15 -1.95
C VAL A 83 7.26 -15.78 -0.47
N ASP A 84 8.33 -16.02 0.28
CA ASP A 84 8.41 -15.66 1.70
C ASP A 84 8.44 -14.14 1.91
N GLU A 85 9.19 -13.40 1.09
CA GLU A 85 9.19 -11.93 1.16
C GLU A 85 7.82 -11.32 0.83
N ILE A 86 7.06 -11.92 -0.09
CA ILE A 86 5.68 -11.50 -0.36
C ILE A 86 4.77 -11.78 0.84
N GLN A 87 4.92 -12.94 1.50
CA GLN A 87 4.17 -13.25 2.72
C GLN A 87 4.48 -12.26 3.86
N ASP A 88 5.74 -11.88 4.03
CA ASP A 88 6.15 -10.87 5.01
C ASP A 88 5.52 -9.50 4.70
N LEU A 89 5.36 -9.14 3.42
CA LEU A 89 4.64 -7.92 3.02
C LEU A 89 3.14 -8.01 3.33
N TYR A 90 2.51 -9.18 3.13
CA TYR A 90 1.11 -9.39 3.53
C TYR A 90 0.93 -9.32 5.05
N ALA A 91 1.88 -9.82 5.83
CA ALA A 91 1.86 -9.70 7.29
C ALA A 91 1.95 -8.22 7.73
N GLN A 92 2.84 -7.43 7.11
CA GLN A 92 2.98 -6.00 7.39
C GLN A 92 1.75 -5.18 6.99
N THR A 93 1.02 -5.60 5.95
CA THR A 93 -0.15 -4.88 5.45
C THR A 93 -1.41 -5.15 6.28
N TYR A 94 -1.47 -6.28 7.00
CA TYR A 94 -2.68 -6.72 7.69
C TYR A 94 -3.19 -5.72 8.75
N ALA A 95 -2.28 -5.13 9.52
CA ALA A 95 -2.59 -4.29 10.69
C ALA A 95 -2.63 -2.78 10.36
#